data_AF-A0A0U3PCT3-F1
#
_entry.id   AF-A0A0U3PCT3-F1
#
_cell.length_a   1.000
_cell.length_b   1.000
_cell.length_c   1.000
_cell.angle_alpha   90.00
_cell.angle_beta   90.00
_cell.angle_gamma   90.00
#
_symmetry.space_group_name_H-M   'P 1'
#
loop_
_entity.id
_entity.type
_entity.pdbx_description
1 polymer ?
#
loop_
_entity_poly.entity_id
_entity_poly.type
_entity_poly.pdbx_seq_one_letter_code
_entity_poly.pdbx_strand_id
1 'polypeptide(L)'
;MRQFDDDGDPLALFFDELEPKPQDTTTPTYRWRDLDQDTVRSAWTELDLWVRWFVSTYRLSTSVVPDCWWRHAELVAELYALQRAEHASYGESDAGFGPLGFHERMSLAVERLRIHTKAIGCVGLQAHREAKPRVMPVGDSEFLAWSSESHQLRTTPQGHANRTGWSHG
;
A
#
# COMPACT_ATOMS: atom_id res chain seq x y z
N MET A 1 -17.73 -20.03 -62.60
CA MET A 1 -17.88 -18.57 -62.68
C MET A 1 -17.17 -18.00 -61.46
N ARG A 2 -16.22 -17.07 -61.67
CA ARG A 2 -15.37 -16.45 -60.65
C ARG A 2 -16.18 -15.60 -59.66
N GLN A 3 -15.73 -15.57 -58.39
CA GLN A 3 -15.60 -14.39 -57.50
C GLN A 3 -16.88 -13.63 -57.13
N PHE A 4 -17.24 -13.40 -55.86
CA PHE A 4 -16.65 -12.54 -54.81
C PHE A 4 -17.92 -11.91 -54.16
N ASP A 5 -18.13 -11.69 -52.86
CA ASP A 5 -17.23 -11.31 -51.78
C ASP A 5 -17.76 -11.81 -50.43
N ASP A 6 -16.86 -12.40 -49.65
CA ASP A 6 -16.90 -12.38 -48.19
C ASP A 6 -16.42 -10.98 -47.79
N ASP A 7 -17.32 -9.99 -47.87
CA ASP A 7 -17.05 -8.63 -47.39
C ASP A 7 -17.08 -8.67 -45.86
N GLY A 8 -16.04 -9.27 -45.28
CA GLY A 8 -15.69 -9.06 -43.88
C GLY A 8 -15.59 -7.56 -43.68
N ASP A 9 -16.50 -7.01 -42.87
CA ASP A 9 -16.64 -5.58 -42.63
C ASP A 9 -15.26 -4.97 -42.36
N PRO A 10 -14.71 -4.15 -43.28
CA PRO A 10 -13.41 -3.53 -43.10
C PRO A 10 -13.40 -2.71 -41.81
N LEU A 11 -14.54 -2.14 -41.41
CA LEU A 11 -14.64 -1.32 -40.21
C LEU A 11 -14.51 -2.15 -38.93
N ALA A 12 -14.90 -3.43 -38.93
CA ALA A 12 -14.74 -4.29 -37.75
C ALA A 12 -13.26 -4.54 -37.41
N LEU A 13 -12.39 -4.65 -38.42
CA LEU A 13 -10.93 -4.76 -38.23
C LEU A 13 -10.28 -3.41 -37.86
N PHE A 14 -10.88 -2.29 -38.29
CA PHE A 14 -10.41 -0.96 -37.91
C PHE A 14 -10.81 -0.58 -36.48
N PHE A 15 -11.96 -1.04 -35.97
CA PHE A 15 -12.41 -0.75 -34.60
C PHE A 15 -11.60 -1.50 -33.55
N ASP A 16 -11.22 -2.76 -33.80
CA ASP A 16 -10.42 -3.58 -32.88
C ASP A 16 -9.00 -3.01 -32.66
N GLU A 17 -8.43 -2.35 -33.67
CA GLU A 17 -7.11 -1.69 -33.62
C GLU A 17 -7.17 -0.27 -33.03
N LEU A 18 -8.36 0.35 -33.04
CA LEU A 18 -8.61 1.68 -32.45
C LEU A 18 -9.17 1.61 -31.03
N GLU A 19 -9.53 0.43 -30.53
CA GLU A 19 -9.79 0.25 -29.11
C GLU A 19 -8.49 0.55 -28.36
N PRO A 20 -8.41 1.66 -27.59
CA PRO A 20 -7.24 1.91 -26.79
C PRO A 20 -7.11 0.74 -25.83
N LYS A 21 -6.11 -0.12 -26.08
CA LYS A 21 -5.76 -1.21 -25.18
C LYS A 21 -5.75 -0.62 -23.77
N PRO A 22 -6.55 -1.12 -22.80
CA PRO A 22 -6.66 -0.50 -21.49
C PRO A 22 -5.25 -0.34 -20.96
N GLN A 23 -4.77 0.90 -20.98
CA GLN A 23 -3.48 1.22 -20.43
C GLN A 23 -3.73 1.11 -18.96
N ASP A 24 -3.08 0.14 -18.30
CA ASP A 24 -3.09 0.09 -16.86
C ASP A 24 -2.35 1.35 -16.38
N THR A 25 -3.08 2.45 -16.26
CA THR A 25 -2.58 3.74 -15.74
C THR A 25 -2.31 3.65 -14.24
N THR A 26 -2.55 2.48 -13.64
CA THR A 26 -2.14 2.17 -12.29
C THR A 26 -0.62 2.13 -12.23
N THR A 27 0.00 3.27 -11.92
CA THR A 27 1.40 3.30 -11.48
C THR A 27 1.57 2.17 -10.46
N PRO A 28 2.50 1.22 -10.60
CA PRO A 28 2.57 0.10 -9.67
C PRO A 28 2.81 0.59 -8.24
N THR A 29 2.10 -0.01 -7.27
CA THR A 29 2.41 0.25 -5.86
C THR A 29 3.67 -0.50 -5.49
N TYR A 30 4.81 0.15 -5.63
CA TYR A 30 6.09 -0.42 -5.20
C TYR A 30 6.18 -0.42 -3.68
N ARG A 31 6.79 -1.48 -3.13
CA ARG A 31 7.26 -1.45 -1.74
C ARG A 31 8.34 -0.39 -1.65
N TRP A 32 8.06 0.69 -0.93
CA TRP A 32 8.96 1.85 -0.85
C TRP A 32 10.38 1.52 -0.35
N ARG A 33 10.54 0.44 0.41
CA ARG A 33 11.84 -0.05 0.90
C ARG A 33 12.66 -0.80 -0.16
N ASP A 34 12.02 -1.22 -1.24
CA ASP A 34 12.58 -2.10 -2.26
C ASP A 34 12.76 -1.36 -3.60
N LEU A 35 12.60 -0.02 -3.61
CA LEU A 35 12.81 0.79 -4.82
C LEU A 35 14.30 0.82 -5.20
N ASP A 36 14.61 0.52 -6.45
CA ASP A 36 15.97 0.66 -7.00
C ASP A 36 16.40 2.14 -7.11
N GLN A 37 17.71 2.40 -7.16
CA GLN A 37 18.23 3.78 -7.15
C GLN A 37 17.74 4.65 -8.31
N ASP A 38 17.39 4.05 -9.45
CA ASP A 38 16.98 4.77 -10.66
C ASP A 38 15.50 5.18 -10.60
N THR A 39 14.64 4.29 -10.10
CA THR A 39 13.19 4.49 -9.92
C THR A 39 12.87 5.37 -8.71
N VAL A 40 13.77 5.38 -7.72
CA VAL A 40 13.68 6.17 -6.49
C VAL A 40 13.46 7.67 -6.76
N ARG A 41 14.13 8.25 -7.77
CA ARG A 41 14.04 9.71 -8.02
C ARG A 41 12.65 10.14 -8.51
N SER A 42 12.04 9.36 -9.41
CA SER A 42 10.69 9.68 -9.91
C SER A 42 9.67 9.56 -8.79
N ALA A 43 9.72 8.45 -8.04
CA ALA A 43 8.81 8.20 -6.93
C ALA A 43 8.88 9.31 -5.87
N TRP A 44 10.08 9.79 -5.51
CA TRP A 44 10.22 10.90 -4.56
C TRP A 44 9.76 12.24 -5.10
N THR A 45 9.93 12.50 -6.40
CA THR A 45 9.45 13.74 -7.02
C THR A 45 7.92 13.75 -7.05
N GLU A 46 7.30 12.64 -7.44
CA GLU A 46 5.84 12.47 -7.41
C GLU A 46 5.30 12.60 -5.99
N LEU A 47 5.97 11.99 -5.01
CA LEU A 47 5.58 12.11 -3.60
C LEU A 47 5.68 13.55 -3.11
N ASP A 48 6.76 14.29 -3.42
CA ASP A 48 6.90 15.70 -3.01
C ASP A 48 5.77 16.57 -3.59
N LEU A 49 5.46 16.41 -4.88
CA LEU A 49 4.35 17.13 -5.52
C LEU A 49 3.01 16.80 -4.84
N TRP A 50 2.76 15.52 -4.59
CA TRP A 50 1.54 15.08 -3.92
C TRP A 50 1.45 15.60 -2.48
N VAL A 51 2.54 15.58 -1.72
CA VAL A 51 2.58 16.11 -0.34
C VAL A 51 2.29 17.61 -0.33
N ARG A 52 2.82 18.39 -1.29
CA ARG A 52 2.52 19.82 -1.42
C ARG A 52 1.04 20.06 -1.71
N TRP A 53 0.45 19.29 -2.62
CA TRP A 53 -1.00 19.33 -2.87
C TRP A 53 -1.78 18.96 -1.60
N PHE A 54 -1.41 17.87 -0.93
CA PHE A 54 -2.08 17.37 0.26
C PHE A 54 -2.08 18.42 1.39
N VAL A 55 -0.90 18.99 1.70
CA VAL A 55 -0.76 20.02 2.73
C VAL A 55 -1.58 21.27 2.38
N SER A 56 -1.55 21.73 1.13
CA SER A 56 -2.27 22.93 0.71
C SER A 56 -3.79 22.74 0.64
N THR A 57 -4.26 21.63 0.06
CA THR A 57 -5.67 21.27 -0.08
C THR A 57 -6.35 21.10 1.29
N TYR A 58 -5.72 20.35 2.20
CA TYR A 58 -6.28 20.09 3.53
C TYR A 58 -5.80 21.08 4.61
N ARG A 59 -5.04 22.12 4.22
CA ARG A 59 -4.51 23.17 5.10
C ARG A 59 -3.80 22.62 6.34
N LEU A 60 -2.97 21.60 6.12
CA LEU A 60 -2.25 20.94 7.19
C LEU A 60 -1.15 21.87 7.72
N SER A 61 -1.01 21.94 9.05
CA SER A 61 0.07 22.71 9.67
C SER A 61 1.36 21.89 9.74
N THR A 62 2.47 22.57 10.03
CA THR A 62 3.78 21.93 10.27
C THR A 62 3.75 20.90 11.40
N SER A 63 2.80 21.02 12.35
CA SER A 63 2.56 20.03 13.40
C SER A 63 1.96 18.71 12.90
N VAL A 64 1.49 18.65 11.66
CA VAL A 64 1.06 17.41 10.98
C VAL A 64 2.15 16.94 10.05
N VAL A 65 2.57 17.80 9.10
CA VAL A 65 3.60 17.52 8.11
C VAL A 65 4.64 18.64 8.18
N PRO A 66 5.82 18.42 8.77
CA PRO A 66 6.86 19.44 8.88
C PRO A 66 7.60 19.62 7.55
N ASP A 67 8.26 20.77 7.36
CA ASP A 67 9.04 21.06 6.13
C ASP A 67 10.20 20.08 5.90
N CYS A 68 10.66 19.42 6.97
CA CYS A 68 11.69 18.39 6.92
C CYS A 68 11.14 16.95 6.84
N TRP A 69 9.87 16.75 6.47
CA TRP A 69 9.21 15.43 6.45
C TRP A 69 10.01 14.35 5.72
N TRP A 70 10.66 14.70 4.61
CA TRP A 70 11.46 13.81 3.77
C TRP A 70 12.73 13.27 4.45
N ARG A 71 13.12 13.83 5.60
CA ARG A 71 14.23 13.34 6.43
C ARG A 71 13.80 12.32 7.48
N HIS A 72 12.50 12.02 7.58
CA HIS A 72 11.94 11.15 8.60
C HIS A 72 11.22 9.98 7.93
N ALA A 73 11.84 8.79 7.99
CA ALA A 73 11.38 7.61 7.27
C ALA A 73 9.95 7.18 7.66
N GLU A 74 9.55 7.37 8.91
CA GLU A 74 8.20 7.14 9.41
C GLU A 74 7.16 8.06 8.76
N LEU A 75 7.51 9.33 8.51
CA LEU A 75 6.64 10.26 7.80
C LEU A 75 6.59 9.93 6.31
N VAL A 76 7.74 9.64 5.70
CA VAL A 76 7.81 9.23 4.29
C VAL A 76 6.96 7.98 4.05
N ALA A 77 7.05 6.97 4.92
CA ALA A 77 6.29 5.74 4.78
C ALA A 77 4.77 5.96 4.85
N GLU A 78 4.32 6.77 5.80
CA GLU A 78 2.90 7.09 6.00
C GLU A 78 2.35 7.95 4.84
N LEU A 79 3.10 8.97 4.40
CA LEU A 79 2.73 9.85 3.28
C LEU A 79 2.72 9.09 1.95
N TYR A 80 3.70 8.23 1.72
CA TYR A 80 3.71 7.36 0.54
C TYR A 80 2.49 6.44 0.55
N ALA A 81 2.19 5.78 1.67
CA ALA A 81 1.00 4.92 1.77
C ALA A 81 -0.30 5.69 1.48
N LEU A 82 -0.41 6.94 1.95
CA LEU A 82 -1.55 7.81 1.65
C LEU A 82 -1.66 8.15 0.16
N GLN A 83 -0.56 8.55 -0.48
CA GLN A 83 -0.54 8.80 -1.92
C GLN A 83 -1.01 7.57 -2.71
N ARG A 84 -0.51 6.39 -2.35
CA ARG A 84 -0.90 5.13 -3.00
C ARG A 84 -2.37 4.81 -2.80
N ALA A 85 -2.91 5.07 -1.60
CA ALA A 85 -4.32 4.87 -1.31
C ALA A 85 -5.20 5.87 -2.08
N GLU A 86 -4.76 7.11 -2.22
CA GLU A 86 -5.46 8.16 -2.98
C GLU A 86 -5.52 7.80 -4.47
N HIS A 87 -4.39 7.48 -5.10
CA HIS A 87 -4.37 7.04 -6.51
C HIS A 87 -5.28 5.83 -6.75
N ALA A 88 -5.24 4.82 -5.88
CA ALA A 88 -6.09 3.64 -6.00
C ALA A 88 -7.59 3.95 -5.82
N SER A 89 -7.92 5.03 -5.10
CA SER A 89 -9.30 5.43 -4.82
C SER A 89 -9.97 6.13 -6.00
N TYR A 90 -9.21 6.59 -7.00
CA TYR A 90 -9.72 7.18 -8.23
C TYR A 90 -9.48 6.29 -9.47
N GLY A 91 -9.20 5.00 -9.26
CA GLY A 91 -9.00 4.05 -10.35
C GLY A 91 -10.28 3.81 -11.16
N GLU A 92 -10.13 3.49 -12.45
CA GLU A 92 -11.24 3.32 -13.41
C GLU A 92 -12.24 2.23 -13.01
N SER A 93 -11.81 1.26 -12.21
CA SER A 93 -12.66 0.17 -11.70
C SER A 93 -13.47 0.53 -10.46
N ASP A 94 -13.33 1.74 -9.91
CA ASP A 94 -14.04 2.14 -8.69
C ASP A 94 -15.53 2.43 -8.97
N ALA A 95 -16.40 1.87 -8.12
CA ALA A 95 -17.85 2.05 -8.22
C ALA A 95 -18.35 3.44 -7.75
N GLY A 96 -17.43 4.37 -7.48
CA GLY A 96 -17.68 5.73 -7.01
C GLY A 96 -17.52 5.92 -5.49
N PHE A 97 -17.13 4.88 -4.75
CA PHE A 97 -16.99 4.93 -3.28
C PHE A 97 -15.54 5.06 -2.81
N GLY A 98 -14.57 4.76 -3.66
CA GLY A 98 -13.14 4.88 -3.37
C GLY A 98 -12.77 6.23 -2.79
N PRO A 99 -13.16 7.36 -3.42
CA PRO A 99 -12.79 8.69 -2.92
C PRO A 99 -13.32 8.98 -1.51
N LEU A 100 -14.54 8.55 -1.19
CA LEU A 100 -15.08 8.68 0.17
C LEU A 100 -14.30 7.81 1.15
N GLY A 101 -14.04 6.55 0.77
CA GLY A 101 -13.26 5.62 1.58
C GLY A 101 -11.82 6.09 1.86
N PHE A 102 -11.21 6.81 0.92
CA PHE A 102 -9.93 7.47 1.15
C PHE A 102 -10.03 8.50 2.28
N HIS A 103 -11.00 9.40 2.23
CA HIS A 103 -11.15 10.47 3.22
C HIS A 103 -11.42 9.93 4.64
N GLU A 104 -12.20 8.85 4.74
CA GLU A 104 -12.42 8.15 6.02
C GLU A 104 -11.10 7.65 6.62
N ARG A 105 -10.25 6.99 5.81
CA ARG A 105 -8.95 6.45 6.25
C ARG A 105 -7.90 7.53 6.47
N MET A 106 -7.94 8.61 5.67
CA MET A 106 -7.05 9.76 5.75
C MET A 106 -7.12 10.41 7.13
N SER A 107 -8.31 10.50 7.74
CA SER A 107 -8.47 11.07 9.08
C SER A 107 -7.60 10.39 10.14
N LEU A 108 -7.52 9.06 10.11
CA LEU A 108 -6.69 8.26 11.02
C LEU A 108 -5.20 8.42 10.71
N ALA A 109 -4.84 8.56 9.43
CA ALA A 109 -3.46 8.79 9.02
C ALA A 109 -2.95 10.17 9.44
N VAL A 110 -3.79 11.21 9.34
CA VAL A 110 -3.46 12.56 9.83
C VAL A 110 -3.15 12.55 11.33
N GLU A 111 -3.88 11.77 12.12
CA GLU A 111 -3.58 11.63 13.54
C GLU A 111 -2.25 10.92 13.80
N ARG A 112 -1.95 9.84 13.05
CA ARG A 112 -0.62 9.19 13.10
C ARG A 112 0.50 10.15 12.72
N LEU A 113 0.32 10.95 11.65
CA LEU A 113 1.27 11.97 11.24
C LEU A 113 1.53 13.00 12.36
N ARG A 114 0.51 13.46 13.08
CA ARG A 114 0.69 14.33 14.25
C ARG A 114 1.53 13.67 15.34
N ILE A 115 1.26 12.41 15.63
CA ILE A 115 2.01 11.64 16.64
C ILE A 115 3.48 11.50 16.22
N HIS A 116 3.75 11.13 14.96
CA HIS A 116 5.10 11.01 14.42
C HIS A 116 5.82 12.37 14.44
N THR A 117 5.17 13.44 13.96
CA THR A 117 5.71 14.80 13.94
C THR A 117 6.04 15.33 15.34
N LYS A 118 5.19 15.00 16.33
CA LYS A 118 5.48 15.31 17.73
C LYS A 118 6.69 14.52 18.24
N ALA A 119 6.81 13.24 17.91
CA ALA A 119 7.88 12.37 18.36
C ALA A 119 9.26 12.80 17.81
N ILE A 120 9.33 13.23 16.55
CA ILE A 120 10.58 13.75 15.94
C ILE A 120 11.01 15.09 16.52
N GLY A 121 10.08 15.90 17.04
CA GLY A 121 10.37 17.13 17.79
C GLY A 121 10.88 18.32 16.98
N CYS A 122 11.09 18.19 15.66
CA CYS A 122 11.67 19.23 14.81
C CYS A 122 10.89 20.55 14.85
N VAL A 123 9.56 20.48 14.89
CA VAL A 123 8.68 21.67 14.98
C VAL A 123 8.83 22.37 16.33
N GLY A 124 8.83 21.62 17.44
CA GLY A 124 8.99 22.22 18.78
C GLY A 124 10.37 22.84 18.99
N LEU A 125 11.41 22.22 18.41
CA LEU A 125 12.80 22.69 18.48
C LEU A 125 13.08 23.85 17.51
N GLN A 126 12.19 24.14 16.56
CA GLN A 126 12.43 25.08 15.45
C GLN A 126 13.73 24.77 14.68
N ALA A 127 14.13 23.51 14.69
CA ALA A 127 15.36 23.01 14.09
C ALA A 127 15.20 21.54 13.75
N HIS A 128 15.78 21.11 12.63
CA HIS A 128 15.78 19.70 12.27
C HIS A 128 16.60 18.87 13.26
N ARG A 129 16.05 17.73 13.68
CA ARG A 129 16.72 16.73 14.50
C ARG A 129 16.86 15.44 13.72
N GLU A 130 18.09 15.03 13.46
CA GLU A 130 18.37 13.80 12.73
C GLU A 130 17.75 12.57 13.40
N ALA A 131 17.17 11.70 12.57
CA ALA A 131 16.60 10.45 13.03
C ALA A 131 17.71 9.50 13.49
N LYS A 132 17.51 8.82 14.61
CA LYS A 132 18.41 7.75 15.09
C LYS A 132 17.65 6.42 15.07
N PRO A 133 17.72 5.65 13.96
CA PRO A 133 17.04 4.37 13.85
C PRO A 133 17.53 3.41 14.94
N ARG A 134 16.60 2.74 15.61
CA ARG A 134 16.94 1.59 16.45
C ARG A 134 17.23 0.40 15.55
N VAL A 135 18.46 -0.09 15.58
CA VAL A 135 18.84 -1.32 14.89
C VAL A 135 18.49 -2.52 15.75
N MET A 136 17.77 -3.48 15.18
CA MET A 136 17.47 -4.75 15.83
C MET A 136 18.66 -5.71 15.72
N PRO A 137 18.95 -6.54 16.74
CA PRO A 137 19.91 -7.64 16.59
C PRO A 137 19.52 -8.56 15.43
N VAL A 138 20.51 -8.99 14.64
CA VAL A 138 20.32 -9.90 13.50
C VAL A 138 20.93 -11.25 13.86
N GLY A 139 20.24 -12.34 13.50
CA GLY A 139 20.75 -13.70 13.71
C GLY A 139 20.74 -14.14 15.18
N ASP A 140 19.83 -13.59 15.98
CA ASP A 140 19.66 -13.98 17.37
C ASP A 140 19.31 -15.47 17.46
N SER A 141 20.17 -16.25 18.11
CA SER A 141 19.99 -17.70 18.27
C SER A 141 18.71 -18.05 19.03
N GLU A 142 18.29 -17.21 19.98
CA GLU A 142 17.04 -17.41 20.72
C GLU A 142 15.84 -17.28 19.78
N PHE A 143 15.85 -16.24 18.93
CA PHE A 143 14.81 -16.03 17.92
C PHE A 143 14.77 -17.18 16.90
N LEU A 144 15.94 -17.64 16.43
CA LEU A 144 16.02 -18.75 15.48
C LEU A 144 15.48 -20.05 16.08
N ALA A 145 15.85 -20.36 17.33
CA ALA A 145 15.33 -21.52 18.05
C ALA A 145 13.80 -21.43 18.20
N TRP A 146 13.30 -20.29 18.70
CA TRP A 146 11.87 -20.03 18.83
C TRP A 146 11.14 -20.21 17.49
N SER A 147 11.65 -19.64 16.39
CA SER A 147 10.99 -19.67 15.07
C SER A 147 10.85 -21.07 14.46
N SER A 148 11.60 -22.06 14.98
CA SER A 148 11.52 -23.45 14.54
C SER A 148 10.38 -24.23 15.20
N GLU A 149 9.77 -23.67 16.25
CA GLU A 149 8.67 -24.29 16.97
C GLU A 149 7.31 -24.06 16.28
N SER A 150 6.37 -24.99 16.47
CA SER A 150 4.99 -24.80 16.01
C SER A 150 4.25 -23.86 16.95
N HIS A 151 4.07 -22.61 16.56
CA HIS A 151 3.35 -21.60 17.36
C HIS A 151 1.82 -21.69 17.29
N GLN A 152 1.28 -22.65 16.54
CA GLN A 152 -0.15 -22.89 16.44
C GLN A 152 -0.51 -24.22 17.10
N LEU A 153 -1.47 -24.18 18.01
CA LEU A 153 -2.04 -25.40 18.60
C LEU A 153 -2.90 -26.09 17.54
N ARG A 154 -2.46 -27.26 17.07
CA ARG A 154 -3.34 -28.19 16.36
C ARG A 154 -4.11 -29.01 17.39
N THR A 155 -5.39 -28.71 17.56
CA THR A 155 -6.31 -29.63 18.24
C THR A 155 -6.61 -30.79 17.30
N THR A 156 -5.96 -31.93 17.50
CA THR A 156 -6.39 -33.19 16.88
C THR A 156 -7.73 -33.57 17.52
N PRO A 157 -8.84 -33.73 16.78
CA PRO A 157 -10.06 -34.25 17.36
C PRO A 157 -9.78 -35.68 17.83
N GLN A 158 -9.84 -35.91 19.15
CA GLN A 158 -9.81 -37.25 19.71
C GLN A 158 -11.02 -37.99 19.13
N GLY A 159 -10.77 -38.99 18.27
CA GLY A 159 -11.84 -39.81 17.71
C GLY A 159 -12.69 -40.38 18.83
N HIS A 160 -13.98 -40.04 18.84
CA HIS A 160 -14.97 -40.74 19.64
C HIS A 160 -14.95 -42.20 19.20
N ALA A 161 -14.30 -43.06 19.98
CA ALA A 161 -14.40 -44.50 19.86
C ALA A 161 -15.87 -44.88 20.04
N ASN A 162 -16.54 -45.14 18.92
CA ASN A 162 -17.94 -45.48 18.89
C ASN A 162 -18.11 -46.85 19.56
N ARG A 163 -18.66 -46.85 20.77
CA ARG A 163 -18.99 -48.05 21.52
C ARG A 163 -20.37 -48.51 21.08
N THR A 164 -20.43 -49.34 20.04
CA THR A 164 -21.62 -50.06 19.57
C THR A 164 -21.15 -51.43 19.06
N GLY A 165 -21.66 -52.59 19.45
CA GLY A 165 -22.80 -52.95 20.25
C GLY A 165 -22.95 -54.50 20.27
N TRP A 166 -23.62 -54.99 21.31
CA TRP A 166 -24.53 -56.15 21.36
C TRP A 166 -24.09 -57.51 20.76
N SER A 167 -23.76 -58.45 21.64
CA SER A 167 -23.79 -59.90 21.37
C SER A 167 -25.19 -60.46 21.65
N HIS A 168 -25.87 -60.94 20.61
CA HIS A 168 -27.10 -61.71 20.71
C HIS A 168 -26.83 -63.11 21.30
N GLY A 169 -27.64 -63.51 22.28
CA GLY A 169 -27.93 -64.89 22.64
C GLY A 169 -29.37 -65.22 22.24
#